data_AF-A0A4Z1CU86-F1
#
_entry.id   AF-A0A4Z1CU86-F1
#
_cell.length_a   1.000
_cell.length_b   1.000
_cell.length_c   1.000
_cell.angle_alpha   90.00
_cell.angle_beta   90.00
_cell.angle_gamma   90.00
#
_symmetry.space_group_name_H-M   'P 1'
#
loop_
_entity.id
_entity.type
_entity.pdbx_description
1 polymer ?
#
loop_
_entity_poly.entity_id
_entity_poly.type
_entity_poly.pdbx_seq_one_letter_code
_entity_poly.pdbx_strand_id
1 'polypeptide(L)'
;MPTDAPVLVLDGPPGAGKTSLLARMVPVLGDECLWFTEPNARLSTGLRAPVHPSAAGHSLWFLRHELDKARAAAQLAADPATRLLISDRNHLGALAYCWATRAADSLPYRTARDYYARHIAPALPPQILTAILLVSPGESLNRRGNVAERPRWKQWFDEGLLERLHTFYTDIAPTLCPTPPLIIKTDGATPGTVLAQVSGFLADAGLTDTAAKLTTAITPDVRPELDARFRGVYDALGGLESFGHPFTEPLDHRGGTVQLCQLGALYRDPAGRTGLWDLLAEPVRGAA
;
A
#
# COMPACT_ATOMS: atom_id res chain seq x y z
N MET A 1 -5.23 26.19 -7.91
CA MET A 1 -5.27 24.76 -7.54
C MET A 1 -3.87 24.20 -7.71
N PRO A 2 -3.46 23.18 -6.95
CA PRO A 2 -2.24 22.41 -7.26
C PRO A 2 -2.17 22.10 -8.75
N THR A 3 -1.02 22.30 -9.38
CA THR A 3 -0.78 21.82 -10.75
C THR A 3 -0.65 20.30 -10.78
N ASP A 4 -0.18 19.71 -9.68
CA ASP A 4 0.21 18.31 -9.59
C ASP A 4 -0.77 17.56 -8.68
N ALA A 5 -1.01 16.28 -9.00
CA ALA A 5 -1.85 15.40 -8.20
C ALA A 5 -1.20 15.10 -6.83
N PRO A 6 -1.94 15.20 -5.71
CA PRO A 6 -1.43 14.80 -4.41
C PRO A 6 -1.27 13.28 -4.31
N VAL A 7 -0.40 12.85 -3.39
CA VAL A 7 -0.24 11.44 -3.02
C VAL A 7 -0.93 11.17 -1.69
N LEU A 8 -1.97 10.33 -1.71
CA LEU A 8 -2.55 9.74 -0.51
C LEU A 8 -1.79 8.47 -0.14
N VAL A 9 -1.15 8.47 1.02
CA VAL A 9 -0.54 7.28 1.62
C VAL A 9 -1.53 6.65 2.59
N LEU A 10 -1.80 5.36 2.40
CA LEU A 10 -2.49 4.53 3.37
C LEU A 10 -1.42 3.70 4.09
N ASP A 11 -1.11 4.01 5.36
CA ASP A 11 -0.16 3.23 6.16
C ASP A 11 -0.75 2.76 7.49
N GLY A 12 -0.01 1.92 8.20
CA GLY A 12 -0.43 1.33 9.47
C GLY A 12 -0.03 -0.14 9.64
N PRO A 13 -0.29 -0.71 10.83
CA PRO A 13 0.05 -2.10 11.14
C PRO A 13 -0.61 -3.11 10.18
N PRO A 14 -0.12 -4.36 10.14
CA PRO A 14 -0.85 -5.47 9.53
C PRO A 14 -2.29 -5.55 10.07
N GLY A 15 -3.26 -5.97 9.26
CA GLY A 15 -4.66 -6.12 9.72
C GLY A 15 -5.46 -4.81 9.81
N ALA A 16 -4.83 -3.65 9.59
CA ALA A 16 -5.50 -2.35 9.65
C ALA A 16 -6.51 -2.08 8.51
N GLY A 17 -6.57 -2.93 7.47
CA GLY A 17 -7.54 -2.79 6.39
C GLY A 17 -7.14 -1.89 5.22
N LYS A 18 -5.85 -1.52 5.09
CA LYS A 18 -5.31 -0.65 4.02
C LYS A 18 -5.65 -1.12 2.61
N THR A 19 -5.25 -2.34 2.25
CA THR A 19 -5.51 -2.90 0.91
C THR A 19 -7.01 -3.06 0.63
N SER A 20 -7.80 -3.35 1.66
CA SER A 20 -9.27 -3.39 1.54
C SER A 20 -9.89 -2.01 1.35
N LEU A 21 -9.31 -0.97 1.94
CA LEU A 21 -9.70 0.42 1.68
C LEU A 21 -9.30 0.83 0.25
N LEU A 22 -8.07 0.55 -0.17
CA LEU A 22 -7.59 0.78 -1.53
C LEU A 22 -8.51 0.14 -2.58
N ALA A 23 -8.88 -1.13 -2.37
CA ALA A 23 -9.78 -1.87 -3.25
C ALA A 23 -11.21 -1.30 -3.33
N ARG A 24 -11.62 -0.46 -2.37
CA ARG A 24 -12.89 0.28 -2.44
C ARG A 24 -12.75 1.61 -3.18
N MET A 25 -11.61 2.26 -3.01
CA MET A 25 -11.35 3.57 -3.61
C MET A 25 -11.11 3.44 -5.12
N VAL A 26 -10.23 2.53 -5.52
CA VAL A 26 -9.76 2.41 -6.91
C VAL A 26 -10.88 2.20 -7.93
N PRO A 27 -11.84 1.25 -7.74
CA PRO A 27 -12.89 1.03 -8.73
C PRO A 27 -13.80 2.24 -8.97
N VAL A 28 -13.97 3.08 -7.94
CA VAL A 28 -14.88 4.24 -7.98
C VAL A 28 -14.17 5.47 -8.55
N LEU A 29 -12.88 5.60 -8.29
CA LEU A 29 -12.05 6.67 -8.84
C LEU A 29 -11.66 6.41 -10.30
N GLY A 30 -11.57 5.13 -10.71
CA GLY A 30 -11.28 4.72 -12.07
C GLY A 30 -9.98 5.32 -12.60
N ASP A 31 -10.00 5.83 -13.83
CA ASP A 31 -8.83 6.36 -14.52
C ASP A 31 -8.26 7.66 -13.92
N GLU A 32 -9.01 8.35 -13.07
CA GLU A 32 -8.53 9.56 -12.39
C GLU A 32 -7.54 9.27 -11.27
N CYS A 33 -7.44 8.02 -10.81
CA CYS A 33 -6.44 7.61 -9.84
C CYS A 33 -5.39 6.68 -10.43
N LEU A 34 -4.17 6.79 -9.93
CA LEU A 34 -3.13 5.78 -10.08
C LEU A 34 -2.77 5.26 -8.70
N TRP A 35 -2.34 4.01 -8.57
CA TRP A 35 -1.98 3.47 -7.27
C TRP A 35 -0.74 2.60 -7.30
N PHE A 36 0.00 2.64 -6.20
CA PHE A 36 1.08 1.71 -5.90
C PHE A 36 0.57 0.69 -4.90
N THR A 37 0.57 -0.59 -5.30
CA THR A 37 0.28 -1.69 -4.39
C THR A 37 1.43 -1.92 -3.42
N GLU A 38 1.16 -2.60 -2.29
CA GLU A 38 2.20 -2.98 -1.35
C GLU A 38 3.30 -3.80 -2.09
N PRO A 39 4.57 -3.38 -2.04
CA PRO A 39 5.63 -4.07 -2.75
C PRO A 39 5.86 -5.49 -2.21
N ASN A 40 6.18 -6.42 -3.11
CA ASN A 40 6.35 -7.83 -2.79
C ASN A 40 7.72 -8.34 -3.26
N ALA A 41 8.69 -8.36 -2.35
CA ALA A 41 10.08 -8.72 -2.64
C ALA A 41 10.25 -10.12 -3.25
N ARG A 42 9.34 -11.07 -2.97
CA ARG A 42 9.42 -12.42 -3.55
C ARG A 42 9.26 -12.41 -5.06
N LEU A 43 8.39 -11.55 -5.59
CA LEU A 43 8.08 -11.49 -7.02
C LEU A 43 9.21 -10.85 -7.82
N SER A 44 9.87 -9.86 -7.25
CA SER A 44 10.91 -9.10 -7.93
C SER A 44 12.28 -9.76 -7.93
N THR A 45 12.57 -10.61 -6.95
CA THR A 45 13.94 -11.10 -6.71
C THR A 45 14.06 -12.59 -6.42
N GLY A 46 12.94 -13.34 -6.38
CA GLY A 46 12.96 -14.77 -6.05
C GLY A 46 13.54 -15.07 -4.67
N LEU A 47 13.62 -14.06 -3.79
CA LEU A 47 14.18 -14.20 -2.45
C LEU A 47 13.36 -15.21 -1.65
N ARG A 48 14.06 -16.09 -0.92
CA ARG A 48 13.43 -16.91 0.12
C ARG A 48 12.72 -15.98 1.10
N ALA A 49 11.60 -16.47 1.64
CA ALA A 49 10.90 -15.77 2.72
C ALA A 49 11.91 -15.36 3.79
N PRO A 50 11.98 -14.08 4.17
CA PRO A 50 12.79 -13.72 5.32
C PRO A 50 12.20 -14.39 6.56
N VAL A 51 13.06 -14.84 7.46
CA VAL A 51 12.64 -15.49 8.70
C VAL A 51 11.83 -14.51 9.57
N HIS A 52 12.23 -13.24 9.57
CA HIS A 52 11.63 -12.13 10.33
C HIS A 52 11.46 -10.87 9.43
N PRO A 53 10.64 -9.88 9.81
CA PRO A 53 10.21 -8.82 8.90
C PRO A 53 11.26 -7.79 8.46
N SER A 54 12.43 -7.75 9.09
CA SER A 54 13.41 -6.66 8.90
C SER A 54 14.86 -7.10 8.71
N ALA A 55 15.07 -8.32 8.18
CA ALA A 55 16.40 -8.78 7.79
C ALA A 55 17.06 -7.71 6.91
N ALA A 56 18.33 -7.37 7.16
CA ALA A 56 18.91 -6.13 6.63
C ALA A 56 18.79 -5.98 5.10
N GLY A 57 19.01 -7.05 4.35
CA GLY A 57 18.85 -7.04 2.88
C GLY A 57 17.41 -6.76 2.43
N HIS A 58 16.42 -7.29 3.15
CA HIS A 58 15.00 -7.08 2.87
C HIS A 58 14.56 -5.65 3.19
N SER A 59 14.97 -5.12 4.34
CA SER A 59 14.70 -3.72 4.71
C SER A 59 15.33 -2.73 3.73
N LEU A 60 16.58 -2.97 3.30
CA LEU A 60 17.25 -2.14 2.29
C LEU A 60 16.56 -2.23 0.93
N TRP A 61 16.04 -3.40 0.55
CA TRP A 61 15.26 -3.54 -0.68
C TRP A 61 14.00 -2.68 -0.65
N PHE A 62 13.23 -2.71 0.44
CA PHE A 62 12.06 -1.83 0.59
C PHE A 62 12.45 -0.35 0.56
N LEU A 63 13.50 0.07 1.27
CA LEU A 63 13.93 1.47 1.26
C LEU A 63 14.35 1.96 -0.14
N ARG A 64 14.97 1.09 -0.95
CA ARG A 64 15.29 1.41 -2.36
C ARG A 64 14.03 1.50 -3.21
N HIS A 65 13.12 0.55 -3.06
CA HIS A 65 11.84 0.60 -3.76
C HIS A 65 11.02 1.85 -3.40
N GLU A 66 11.05 2.29 -2.13
CA GLU A 66 10.40 3.55 -1.71
C GLU A 66 11.04 4.79 -2.34
N LEU A 67 12.35 4.78 -2.59
CA LEU A 67 13.01 5.85 -3.35
C LEU A 67 12.54 5.87 -4.81
N ASP A 68 12.49 4.70 -5.46
CA ASP A 68 12.04 4.60 -6.84
C ASP A 68 10.56 5.01 -6.96
N LYS A 69 9.72 4.59 -6.02
CA LYS A 69 8.32 5.03 -5.90
C LYS A 69 8.18 6.52 -5.68
N ALA A 70 8.99 7.14 -4.81
CA ALA A 70 8.94 8.58 -4.59
C ALA A 70 9.23 9.36 -5.90
N ARG A 71 10.24 8.93 -6.66
CA ARG A 71 10.60 9.51 -7.96
C ARG A 71 9.51 9.31 -9.00
N ALA A 72 8.97 8.10 -9.11
CA ALA A 72 7.87 7.80 -10.02
C ALA A 72 6.61 8.60 -9.67
N ALA A 73 6.27 8.70 -8.38
CA ALA A 73 5.13 9.47 -7.91
C ALA A 73 5.26 10.96 -8.26
N ALA A 74 6.46 11.55 -8.14
CA ALA A 74 6.69 12.93 -8.53
C ALA A 74 6.46 13.17 -10.04
N GLN A 75 6.85 12.21 -10.88
CA GLN A 75 6.61 12.28 -12.33
C GLN A 75 5.13 12.07 -12.68
N LEU A 76 4.50 11.06 -12.10
CA LEU A 76 3.08 10.73 -12.35
C LEU A 76 2.13 11.79 -11.80
N ALA A 77 2.53 12.51 -10.74
CA ALA A 77 1.75 13.62 -10.20
C ALA A 77 1.59 14.76 -11.21
N ALA A 78 2.51 14.91 -12.15
CA ALA A 78 2.45 15.92 -13.21
C ALA A 78 1.58 15.50 -14.41
N ASP A 79 1.11 14.24 -14.48
CA ASP A 79 0.19 13.80 -15.53
C ASP A 79 -1.18 14.50 -15.38
N PRO A 80 -1.65 15.29 -16.35
CA PRO A 80 -2.94 15.99 -16.28
C PRO A 80 -4.15 15.07 -16.13
N ALA A 81 -4.05 13.80 -16.54
CA ALA A 81 -5.11 12.81 -16.39
C ALA A 81 -5.16 12.24 -14.96
N THR A 82 -4.11 12.42 -14.16
CA THR A 82 -4.03 11.92 -12.79
C THR A 82 -4.53 12.98 -11.82
N ARG A 83 -5.54 12.64 -11.01
CA ARG A 83 -6.12 13.50 -9.96
C ARG A 83 -5.67 13.11 -8.57
N LEU A 84 -5.35 11.83 -8.36
CA LEU A 84 -4.89 11.31 -7.09
C LEU A 84 -3.95 10.13 -7.31
N LEU A 85 -2.81 10.14 -6.63
CA LEU A 85 -1.97 8.96 -6.46
C LEU A 85 -2.28 8.32 -5.11
N ILE A 86 -2.47 7.00 -5.06
CA ILE A 86 -2.69 6.27 -3.81
C ILE A 86 -1.54 5.28 -3.59
N SER A 87 -0.95 5.26 -2.41
CA SER A 87 0.11 4.31 -2.06
C SER A 87 -0.32 3.43 -0.90
N ASP A 88 -0.39 2.11 -1.13
CA ASP A 88 -0.49 1.13 -0.04
C ASP A 88 0.91 0.99 0.59
N ARG A 89 1.06 1.63 1.76
CA ARG A 89 2.31 1.91 2.48
C ARG A 89 3.24 2.93 1.82
N ASN A 90 4.11 3.50 2.64
CA ASN A 90 5.30 4.21 2.18
C ASN A 90 6.52 3.85 3.06
N HIS A 91 7.54 4.71 3.07
CA HIS A 91 8.70 4.64 3.95
C HIS A 91 8.39 4.36 5.42
N LEU A 92 7.24 4.82 5.95
CA LEU A 92 6.83 4.57 7.33
C LEU A 92 6.74 3.07 7.62
N GLY A 93 6.20 2.26 6.70
CA GLY A 93 6.16 0.81 6.81
C GLY A 93 7.56 0.19 7.00
N ALA A 94 8.53 0.58 6.17
CA ALA A 94 9.90 0.08 6.28
C ALA A 94 10.57 0.51 7.60
N LEU A 95 10.40 1.78 7.99
CA LEU A 95 10.93 2.33 9.24
C LEU A 95 10.30 1.66 10.47
N ALA A 96 8.99 1.42 10.46
CA ALA A 96 8.25 0.77 11.54
C ALA A 96 8.80 -0.62 11.82
N TYR A 97 9.03 -1.43 10.78
CA TYR A 97 9.60 -2.77 10.98
C TYR A 97 11.06 -2.72 11.43
N CYS A 98 11.88 -1.78 10.94
CA CYS A 98 13.26 -1.62 11.43
C CYS A 98 13.30 -1.16 12.90
N TRP A 99 12.31 -0.38 13.35
CA TRP A 99 12.18 0.04 14.75
C TRP A 99 11.64 -1.07 15.66
N ALA A 100 10.59 -1.75 15.22
CA ALA A 100 9.86 -2.70 16.04
C ALA A 100 10.55 -4.08 16.10
N THR A 101 11.38 -4.43 15.14
CA THR A 101 12.08 -5.73 15.19
C THR A 101 13.33 -5.64 16.04
N ARG A 102 13.55 -6.63 16.91
CA ARG A 102 14.72 -6.72 17.80
C ARG A 102 15.66 -7.88 17.44
N ALA A 103 15.69 -8.31 16.19
CA ALA A 103 16.57 -9.39 15.74
C ALA A 103 18.00 -8.85 15.50
N ALA A 104 19.01 -9.70 15.72
CA ALA A 104 20.41 -9.29 15.65
C ALA A 104 20.89 -8.93 14.23
N ASP A 105 20.27 -9.51 13.21
CA ASP A 105 20.50 -9.29 11.78
C ASP A 105 19.53 -8.27 11.16
N SER A 106 18.73 -7.58 11.99
CA SER A 106 17.88 -6.49 11.55
C SER A 106 18.69 -5.27 11.09
N LEU A 107 18.20 -4.56 10.05
CA LEU A 107 18.72 -3.23 9.74
C LEU A 107 18.42 -2.29 10.93
N PRO A 108 19.45 -1.63 11.52
CA PRO A 108 19.20 -0.71 12.63
C PRO A 108 18.29 0.44 12.22
N TYR A 109 17.29 0.78 13.05
CA TYR A 109 16.35 1.87 12.79
C TYR A 109 17.04 3.19 12.44
N ARG A 110 18.11 3.56 13.16
CA ARG A 110 18.87 4.77 12.88
C ARG A 110 19.42 4.78 11.45
N THR A 111 20.00 3.67 11.00
CA THR A 111 20.50 3.53 9.63
C THR A 111 19.38 3.68 8.60
N ALA A 112 18.22 3.07 8.85
CA ALA A 112 17.05 3.19 7.97
C ALA A 112 16.52 4.64 7.92
N ARG A 113 16.46 5.32 9.08
CA ARG A 113 16.08 6.73 9.19
C ARG A 113 17.06 7.64 8.45
N ASP A 114 18.35 7.42 8.60
CA ASP A 114 19.39 8.20 7.91
C ASP A 114 19.35 7.98 6.39
N TYR A 115 18.97 6.77 5.93
CA TYR A 115 18.72 6.51 4.51
C TYR A 115 17.50 7.29 4.02
N TYR A 116 16.39 7.24 4.75
CA TYR A 116 15.18 8.00 4.42
C TYR A 116 15.47 9.50 4.29
N ALA A 117 16.11 10.09 5.31
CA ALA A 117 16.37 11.53 5.34
C ALA A 117 17.29 11.99 4.19
N ARG A 118 18.27 11.16 3.81
CA ARG A 118 19.24 11.50 2.75
C ARG A 118 18.72 11.26 1.33
N HIS A 119 17.86 10.27 1.15
CA HIS A 119 17.53 9.78 -0.19
C HIS A 119 16.05 9.89 -0.53
N ILE A 120 15.15 9.48 0.38
CA ILE A 120 13.71 9.38 0.09
C ILE A 120 13.04 10.73 0.33
N ALA A 121 13.26 11.36 1.50
CA ALA A 121 12.61 12.62 1.85
C ALA A 121 12.81 13.73 0.80
N PRO A 122 14.01 13.93 0.21
CA PRO A 122 14.21 14.92 -0.84
C PRO A 122 13.53 14.59 -2.18
N ALA A 123 13.15 13.33 -2.40
CA ALA A 123 12.49 12.86 -3.62
C ALA A 123 10.96 12.78 -3.49
N LEU A 124 10.42 13.06 -2.30
CA LEU A 124 8.98 13.02 -2.04
C LEU A 124 8.26 14.13 -2.83
N PRO A 125 7.08 13.84 -3.41
CA PRO A 125 6.23 14.87 -4.00
C PRO A 125 5.85 15.96 -2.99
N PRO A 126 5.57 17.19 -3.46
CA PRO A 126 5.30 18.33 -2.58
C PRO A 126 4.01 18.19 -1.76
N GLN A 127 3.05 17.39 -2.23
CA GLN A 127 1.76 17.19 -1.57
C GLN A 127 1.56 15.71 -1.23
N ILE A 128 1.91 15.37 0.02
CA ILE A 128 1.66 14.05 0.59
C ILE A 128 0.63 14.20 1.70
N LEU A 129 -0.44 13.42 1.58
CA LEU A 129 -1.50 13.26 2.57
C LEU A 129 -1.33 11.87 3.17
N THR A 130 -1.08 11.76 4.47
CA THR A 130 -0.88 10.45 5.12
C THR A 130 -2.07 10.09 5.98
N ALA A 131 -2.71 8.96 5.70
CA ALA A 131 -3.72 8.35 6.55
C ALA A 131 -3.12 7.11 7.23
N ILE A 132 -2.96 7.16 8.55
CA ILE A 132 -2.51 6.04 9.37
C ILE A 132 -3.74 5.30 9.88
N LEU A 133 -3.99 4.11 9.34
CA LEU A 133 -5.01 3.19 9.83
C LEU A 133 -4.41 2.44 11.02
N LEU A 134 -4.83 2.82 12.22
CA LEU A 134 -4.36 2.26 13.48
C LEU A 134 -5.32 1.15 13.92
N VAL A 135 -4.75 -0.03 14.20
CA VAL A 135 -5.46 -1.18 14.75
C VAL A 135 -4.76 -1.61 16.03
N SER A 136 -5.51 -2.07 17.04
CA SER A 136 -4.89 -2.68 18.22
C SER A 136 -4.21 -4.00 17.88
N PRO A 137 -3.19 -4.41 18.66
CA PRO A 137 -2.55 -5.72 18.47
C PRO A 137 -3.54 -6.89 18.51
N GLY A 138 -4.46 -6.89 19.47
CA GLY A 138 -5.48 -7.94 19.62
C GLY A 138 -6.43 -8.02 18.42
N GLU A 139 -6.93 -6.88 17.94
CA GLU A 139 -7.80 -6.84 16.76
C GLU A 139 -7.04 -7.22 15.48
N SER A 140 -5.77 -6.84 15.36
CA SER A 140 -4.90 -7.27 14.25
C SER A 140 -4.76 -8.79 14.21
N LEU A 141 -4.52 -9.43 15.35
CA LEU A 141 -4.46 -10.90 15.46
C LEU A 141 -5.79 -11.54 15.08
N ASN A 142 -6.90 -11.05 15.64
CA ASN A 142 -8.25 -11.56 15.37
C ASN A 142 -8.57 -11.53 13.87
N ARG A 143 -8.30 -10.40 13.19
CA ARG A 143 -8.56 -10.24 11.74
C ARG A 143 -7.70 -11.14 10.86
N ARG A 144 -6.54 -11.57 11.35
CA ARG A 144 -5.64 -12.46 10.61
C ARG A 144 -5.93 -13.93 10.89
N GLY A 145 -6.57 -14.24 12.01
CA GLY A 145 -7.02 -15.58 12.38
C GLY A 145 -5.92 -16.62 12.20
N ASN A 146 -6.26 -17.77 11.60
CA ASN A 146 -5.32 -18.88 11.39
C ASN A 146 -4.12 -18.53 10.48
N VAL A 147 -4.12 -17.38 9.77
CA VAL A 147 -2.94 -16.93 9.02
C VAL A 147 -1.80 -16.60 9.98
N ALA A 148 -2.09 -16.05 11.16
CA ALA A 148 -1.10 -15.71 12.17
C ALA A 148 -0.34 -16.93 12.70
N GLU A 149 -1.00 -18.09 12.71
CA GLU A 149 -0.44 -19.35 13.20
C GLU A 149 0.45 -20.06 12.17
N ARG A 150 0.41 -19.65 10.90
CA ARG A 150 1.22 -20.28 9.85
C ARG A 150 2.71 -19.98 10.09
N PRO A 151 3.61 -20.98 9.95
CA PRO A 151 5.04 -20.81 10.25
C PRO A 151 5.69 -19.60 9.57
N ARG A 152 5.32 -19.32 8.32
CA ARG A 152 5.79 -18.15 7.56
C ARG A 152 5.46 -16.81 8.22
N TRP A 153 4.27 -16.70 8.80
CA TRP A 153 3.69 -15.45 9.25
C TRP A 153 3.79 -15.25 10.75
N LYS A 154 4.14 -16.31 11.49
CA LYS A 154 4.25 -16.30 12.96
C LYS A 154 5.08 -15.14 13.50
N GLN A 155 6.20 -14.80 12.85
CA GLN A 155 7.06 -13.69 13.29
C GLN A 155 6.52 -12.30 12.89
N TRP A 156 5.64 -12.23 11.89
CA TRP A 156 5.00 -10.99 11.44
C TRP A 156 3.77 -10.63 12.28
N PHE A 157 3.23 -11.62 12.99
CA PHE A 157 2.09 -11.51 13.89
C PHE A 157 2.46 -11.89 15.32
N ASP A 158 3.74 -11.75 15.69
CA ASP A 158 4.15 -11.81 17.09
C ASP A 158 3.50 -10.64 17.84
N GLU A 159 2.83 -10.94 18.97
CA GLU A 159 2.09 -9.93 19.73
C GLU A 159 2.99 -8.77 20.17
N GLY A 160 4.19 -9.09 20.70
CA GLY A 160 5.15 -8.06 21.10
C GLY A 160 5.65 -7.21 19.92
N LEU A 161 5.80 -7.78 18.73
CA LEU A 161 6.06 -7.02 17.51
C LEU A 161 4.89 -6.08 17.19
N LEU A 162 3.65 -6.56 17.23
CA LEU A 162 2.45 -5.78 16.93
C LEU A 162 2.27 -4.63 17.92
N GLU A 163 2.52 -4.84 19.21
CA GLU A 163 2.54 -3.79 20.23
C GLU A 163 3.57 -2.70 19.90
N ARG A 164 4.79 -3.10 19.54
CA ARG A 164 5.84 -2.14 19.15
C ARG A 164 5.49 -1.41 17.86
N LEU A 165 4.90 -2.07 16.87
CA LEU A 165 4.39 -1.40 15.68
C LEU A 165 3.29 -0.40 16.05
N HIS A 166 2.37 -0.75 16.95
CA HIS A 166 1.33 0.14 17.44
C HIS A 166 1.94 1.39 18.11
N THR A 167 2.92 1.22 18.99
CA THR A 167 3.69 2.35 19.57
C THR A 167 4.35 3.21 18.50
N PHE A 168 5.00 2.60 17.52
CA PHE A 168 5.64 3.36 16.43
C PHE A 168 4.64 4.22 15.68
N TYR A 169 3.48 3.68 15.29
CA TYR A 169 2.48 4.43 14.52
C TYR A 169 1.78 5.52 15.33
N THR A 170 1.65 5.37 16.64
CA THR A 170 1.05 6.38 17.52
C THR A 170 2.03 7.48 17.88
N ASP A 171 3.26 7.12 18.24
CA ASP A 171 4.18 8.05 18.92
C ASP A 171 5.30 8.58 18.02
N ILE A 172 5.69 7.82 16.99
CA ILE A 172 6.88 8.11 16.18
C ILE A 172 6.50 8.54 14.76
N ALA A 173 5.65 7.76 14.08
CA ALA A 173 5.28 8.00 12.69
C ALA A 173 4.76 9.42 12.41
N PRO A 174 3.92 10.05 13.27
CA PRO A 174 3.45 11.42 13.01
C PRO A 174 4.57 12.46 12.89
N THR A 175 5.71 12.23 13.56
CA THR A 175 6.87 13.14 13.49
C THR A 175 7.72 12.96 12.22
N LEU A 176 7.46 11.89 11.47
CA LEU A 176 8.18 11.54 10.24
C LEU A 176 7.39 11.94 8.98
N CYS A 177 6.11 12.29 9.12
CA CYS A 177 5.28 12.72 8.02
C CYS A 177 5.60 14.17 7.61
N PRO A 178 5.65 14.50 6.30
CA PRO A 178 5.82 15.88 5.83
C PRO A 178 4.71 16.83 6.28
N THR A 179 3.49 16.29 6.45
CA THR A 179 2.30 16.97 6.95
C THR A 179 1.71 16.14 8.09
N PRO A 180 1.00 16.76 9.06
CA PRO A 180 0.33 16.01 10.12
C PRO A 180 -0.59 14.93 9.53
N PRO A 181 -0.44 13.65 9.91
CA PRO A 181 -1.27 12.59 9.34
C PRO A 181 -2.67 12.59 9.93
N LEU A 182 -3.64 12.10 9.18
CA LEU A 182 -4.90 11.62 9.71
C LEU A 182 -4.68 10.27 10.40
N ILE A 183 -5.01 10.14 11.68
CA ILE A 183 -4.97 8.86 12.39
C ILE A 183 -6.39 8.31 12.54
N ILE A 184 -6.67 7.18 11.91
CA ILE A 184 -7.97 6.50 11.95
C ILE A 184 -7.86 5.26 12.81
N LYS A 185 -8.57 5.23 13.95
CA LYS A 185 -8.73 3.99 14.74
C LYS A 185 -9.70 3.06 14.02
N THR A 186 -9.25 1.84 13.74
CA THR A 186 -10.02 0.87 12.93
C THR A 186 -10.67 -0.22 13.77
N ASP A 187 -10.39 -0.29 15.06
CA ASP A 187 -11.03 -1.22 16.00
C ASP A 187 -12.54 -0.98 16.05
N GLY A 188 -13.33 -2.00 15.72
CA GLY A 188 -14.80 -1.90 15.62
C GLY A 188 -15.32 -0.96 14.52
N ALA A 189 -14.43 -0.31 13.75
CA ALA A 189 -14.84 0.60 12.70
C ALA A 189 -15.34 -0.17 11.47
N THR A 190 -16.45 0.28 10.89
CA THR A 190 -16.92 -0.27 9.63
C THR A 190 -16.08 0.25 8.47
N PRO A 191 -15.99 -0.51 7.36
CA PRO A 191 -15.52 -0.01 6.07
C PRO A 191 -15.99 1.40 5.69
N GLY A 192 -17.29 1.66 5.82
CA GLY A 192 -17.88 2.94 5.44
C GLY A 192 -17.42 4.08 6.35
N THR A 193 -17.28 3.81 7.65
CA THR A 193 -16.75 4.80 8.61
C THR A 193 -15.30 5.19 8.31
N VAL A 194 -14.46 4.21 7.97
CA VAL A 194 -13.06 4.48 7.59
C VAL A 194 -13.01 5.25 6.27
N LEU A 195 -13.79 4.85 5.27
CA LEU A 195 -13.84 5.55 3.98
C LEU A 195 -14.33 6.99 4.13
N ALA A 196 -15.36 7.23 4.94
CA ALA A 196 -15.88 8.58 5.19
C ALA A 196 -14.84 9.51 5.81
N GLN A 197 -14.01 9.02 6.73
CA GLN A 197 -12.91 9.81 7.31
C GLN A 197 -11.84 10.16 6.28
N VAL A 198 -11.49 9.20 5.41
CA VAL A 198 -10.55 9.46 4.31
C VAL A 198 -11.13 10.43 3.31
N SER A 199 -12.41 10.31 2.95
CA SER A 199 -13.09 11.25 2.07
C SER A 199 -13.10 12.66 2.65
N GLY A 200 -13.40 12.82 3.95
CA GLY A 200 -13.34 14.11 4.63
C GLY A 200 -11.93 14.72 4.57
N PHE A 201 -10.91 13.90 4.83
CA PHE A 201 -9.51 14.34 4.76
C PHE A 201 -9.07 14.75 3.35
N LEU A 202 -9.56 14.08 2.31
CA LEU A 202 -9.33 14.50 0.93
C LEU A 202 -10.08 15.81 0.60
N ALA A 203 -11.30 15.99 1.10
CA ALA A 203 -12.06 17.24 0.93
C ALA A 203 -11.36 18.43 1.60
N ASP A 204 -10.84 18.25 2.82
CA ASP A 204 -10.07 19.26 3.56
C ASP A 204 -8.78 19.65 2.81
N ALA A 205 -8.21 18.72 2.03
CA ALA A 205 -7.08 18.97 1.14
C ALA A 205 -7.47 19.59 -0.21
N GLY A 206 -8.75 19.91 -0.42
CA GLY A 206 -9.26 20.55 -1.65
C GLY A 206 -9.68 19.59 -2.76
N LEU A 207 -9.73 18.28 -2.51
CA LEU A 207 -10.15 17.26 -3.47
C LEU A 207 -11.65 16.94 -3.33
N THR A 208 -12.50 17.97 -3.27
CA THR A 208 -13.94 17.84 -2.98
C THR A 208 -14.66 16.88 -3.93
N ASP A 209 -14.37 16.94 -5.24
CA ASP A 209 -14.99 16.06 -6.23
C ASP A 209 -14.56 14.59 -6.05
N THR A 210 -13.28 14.36 -5.77
CA THR A 210 -12.75 13.03 -5.44
C THR A 210 -13.40 12.49 -4.17
N ALA A 211 -13.50 13.31 -3.14
CA ALA A 211 -14.15 12.95 -1.88
C ALA A 211 -15.63 12.60 -2.09
N ALA A 212 -16.35 13.40 -2.87
CA ALA A 212 -17.75 13.16 -3.19
C ALA A 212 -17.94 11.81 -3.94
N LYS A 213 -17.08 11.49 -4.91
CA LYS A 213 -17.11 10.17 -5.59
C LYS A 213 -16.92 9.02 -4.60
N LEU A 214 -16.01 9.13 -3.65
CA LEU A 214 -15.79 8.08 -2.66
C LEU A 214 -17.00 7.84 -1.74
N THR A 215 -17.87 8.84 -1.54
CA THR A 215 -19.10 8.63 -0.76
C THR A 215 -20.13 7.72 -1.44
N THR A 216 -20.02 7.52 -2.76
CA THR A 216 -20.90 6.61 -3.51
C THR A 216 -20.32 5.21 -3.64
N ALA A 217 -19.14 4.96 -3.06
CA ALA A 217 -18.47 3.66 -3.14
C ALA A 217 -19.27 2.56 -2.42
N ILE A 218 -19.75 1.60 -3.20
CA ILE A 218 -20.41 0.40 -2.68
C ILE A 218 -19.36 -0.68 -2.48
N THR A 219 -19.41 -1.36 -1.34
CA THR A 219 -18.52 -2.48 -1.04
C THR A 219 -19.22 -3.79 -1.38
N PRO A 220 -18.63 -4.66 -2.24
CA PRO A 220 -19.03 -6.05 -2.29
C PRO A 220 -18.61 -6.74 -0.98
N ASP A 221 -19.55 -7.37 -0.28
CA ASP A 221 -19.28 -8.10 0.97
C ASP A 221 -18.51 -9.41 0.75
N VAL A 222 -18.41 -9.86 -0.49
CA VAL A 222 -17.79 -11.15 -0.86
C VAL A 222 -16.48 -10.89 -1.58
N ARG A 223 -15.43 -11.63 -1.19
CA ARG A 223 -14.17 -11.62 -1.94
C ARG A 223 -14.38 -12.27 -3.31
N PRO A 224 -14.02 -11.58 -4.39
CA PRO A 224 -14.20 -12.10 -5.74
C PRO A 224 -13.21 -13.23 -6.02
N GLU A 225 -13.54 -14.06 -6.99
CA GLU A 225 -12.62 -15.07 -7.50
C GLU A 225 -11.54 -14.44 -8.40
N LEU A 226 -10.45 -15.19 -8.62
CA LEU A 226 -9.46 -14.80 -9.62
C LEU A 226 -10.06 -14.97 -11.01
N ASP A 227 -10.12 -13.89 -11.78
CA ASP A 227 -10.66 -13.95 -13.12
C ASP A 227 -9.80 -14.83 -14.04
N ALA A 228 -10.45 -15.61 -14.89
CA ALA A 228 -9.81 -16.58 -15.77
C ALA A 228 -8.73 -15.96 -16.67
N ARG A 229 -8.86 -14.68 -17.03
CA ARG A 229 -7.89 -13.92 -17.83
C ARG A 229 -6.52 -13.78 -17.15
N PHE A 230 -6.49 -13.86 -15.81
CA PHE A 230 -5.26 -13.71 -15.03
C PHE A 230 -4.68 -15.02 -14.52
N ARG A 231 -5.45 -16.12 -14.58
CA ARG A 231 -5.11 -17.41 -13.98
C ARG A 231 -3.72 -17.92 -14.35
N GLY A 232 -3.38 -17.92 -15.64
CA GLY A 232 -2.08 -18.44 -16.10
C GLY A 232 -0.89 -17.69 -15.52
N VAL A 233 -0.96 -16.36 -15.43
CA VAL A 233 0.11 -15.54 -14.84
C VAL A 233 0.15 -15.71 -13.33
N TYR A 234 -1.01 -15.78 -12.70
CA TYR A 234 -1.11 -16.00 -11.27
C TYR A 234 -0.47 -17.32 -10.84
N ASP A 235 -0.79 -18.42 -11.53
CA ASP A 235 -0.23 -19.74 -11.29
C ASP A 235 1.29 -19.76 -11.53
N ALA A 236 1.75 -19.12 -12.62
CA ALA A 236 3.17 -19.03 -12.96
C ALA A 236 4.00 -18.26 -11.92
N LEU A 237 3.37 -17.32 -11.20
CA LEU A 237 4.03 -16.48 -10.19
C LEU A 237 3.83 -17.02 -8.75
N GLY A 238 3.40 -18.26 -8.58
CA GLY A 238 3.29 -18.95 -7.29
C GLY A 238 1.92 -18.87 -6.61
N GLY A 239 0.90 -18.40 -7.34
CA GLY A 239 -0.50 -18.48 -6.93
C GLY A 239 -0.85 -17.67 -5.67
N LEU A 240 -1.84 -18.18 -4.91
CA LEU A 240 -2.36 -17.56 -3.68
C LEU A 240 -1.31 -17.34 -2.60
N GLU A 241 -0.22 -18.10 -2.62
CA GLU A 241 0.86 -17.92 -1.66
C GLU A 241 1.70 -16.66 -1.92
N SER A 242 1.78 -16.23 -3.19
CA SER A 242 2.56 -15.08 -3.62
C SER A 242 1.76 -13.78 -3.51
N PHE A 243 0.52 -13.76 -4.01
CA PHE A 243 -0.28 -12.52 -4.13
C PHE A 243 -1.38 -12.40 -3.09
N GLY A 244 -1.77 -13.49 -2.45
CA GLY A 244 -3.04 -13.57 -1.74
C GLY A 244 -4.25 -13.45 -2.68
N HIS A 245 -5.44 -13.47 -2.10
CA HIS A 245 -6.69 -13.50 -2.84
C HIS A 245 -7.05 -12.13 -3.48
N PRO A 246 -7.85 -12.13 -4.56
CA PRO A 246 -8.39 -10.89 -5.10
C PRO A 246 -9.24 -10.11 -4.10
N PHE A 247 -9.18 -8.79 -4.21
CA PHE A 247 -10.04 -7.85 -3.48
C PHE A 247 -11.03 -7.12 -4.38
N THR A 248 -10.82 -7.11 -5.69
CA THR A 248 -11.73 -6.51 -6.66
C THR A 248 -12.11 -7.51 -7.74
N GLU A 249 -13.29 -7.31 -8.30
CA GLU A 249 -13.55 -7.80 -9.65
C GLU A 249 -12.54 -7.15 -10.62
N PRO A 250 -12.31 -7.74 -11.80
CA PRO A 250 -11.55 -7.08 -12.85
C PRO A 250 -12.21 -5.76 -13.23
N LEU A 251 -11.40 -4.71 -13.29
CA LEU A 251 -11.82 -3.37 -13.65
C LEU A 251 -11.01 -2.89 -14.84
N ASP A 252 -11.66 -2.13 -15.72
CA ASP A 252 -10.95 -1.45 -16.80
C ASP A 252 -10.25 -0.21 -16.25
N HIS A 253 -8.96 -0.09 -16.56
CA HIS A 253 -8.11 0.97 -16.07
C HIS A 253 -7.00 1.30 -17.07
N ARG A 254 -6.89 2.58 -17.45
CA ARG A 254 -5.85 3.15 -18.33
C ARG A 254 -5.60 2.30 -19.58
N GLY A 255 -6.69 1.83 -20.19
CA GLY A 255 -6.68 1.06 -21.43
C GLY A 255 -6.31 -0.42 -21.29
N GLY A 256 -6.23 -0.97 -20.08
CA GLY A 256 -6.23 -2.43 -19.90
C GLY A 256 -7.16 -2.85 -18.78
N THR A 257 -7.10 -4.11 -18.40
CA THR A 257 -7.91 -4.65 -17.30
C THR A 257 -7.00 -5.00 -16.12
N VAL A 258 -7.33 -4.51 -14.93
CA VAL A 258 -6.59 -4.78 -13.69
C VAL A 258 -7.47 -5.57 -12.71
N GLN A 259 -6.86 -6.48 -11.94
CA GLN A 259 -7.47 -7.06 -10.75
C GLN A 259 -6.54 -6.88 -9.55
N LEU A 260 -7.02 -6.25 -8.47
CA LEU A 260 -6.22 -6.04 -7.27
C LEU A 260 -6.24 -7.28 -6.38
N CYS A 261 -5.07 -7.67 -5.88
CA CYS A 261 -4.84 -8.76 -4.93
C CYS A 261 -4.21 -8.22 -3.63
N GLN A 262 -4.05 -9.09 -2.62
CA GLN A 262 -3.56 -8.65 -1.29
C GLN A 262 -2.12 -8.09 -1.31
N LEU A 263 -1.26 -8.57 -2.21
CA LEU A 263 0.17 -8.25 -2.26
C LEU A 263 0.62 -7.86 -3.68
N GLY A 264 -0.29 -7.30 -4.49
CA GLY A 264 -0.02 -6.88 -5.85
C GLY A 264 -1.29 -6.72 -6.68
N ALA A 265 -1.16 -6.30 -7.94
CA ALA A 265 -2.25 -6.26 -8.90
C ALA A 265 -1.83 -6.95 -10.21
N LEU A 266 -2.78 -7.63 -10.86
CA LEU A 266 -2.58 -8.29 -12.14
C LEU A 266 -3.16 -7.41 -13.24
N TYR A 267 -2.40 -7.20 -14.29
CA TYR A 267 -2.75 -6.33 -15.40
C TYR A 267 -2.79 -7.10 -16.71
N ARG A 268 -3.79 -6.82 -17.55
CA ARG A 268 -3.88 -7.31 -18.92
C ARG A 268 -3.92 -6.13 -19.88
N ASP A 269 -2.95 -6.07 -20.77
CA ASP A 269 -2.78 -4.97 -21.72
C ASP A 269 -3.74 -5.06 -22.93
N PRO A 270 -3.82 -4.02 -23.78
CA PRO A 270 -4.65 -4.05 -25.00
C PRO A 270 -4.31 -5.19 -25.97
N ALA A 271 -3.05 -5.65 -25.96
CA ALA A 271 -2.60 -6.78 -26.78
C ALA A 271 -2.98 -8.14 -26.16
N GLY A 272 -3.66 -8.14 -25.02
CA GLY A 272 -4.12 -9.32 -24.31
C GLY A 272 -3.06 -9.99 -23.45
N ARG A 273 -1.88 -9.38 -23.29
CA ARG A 273 -0.77 -9.91 -22.47
C ARG A 273 -1.03 -9.61 -21.01
N THR A 274 -0.88 -10.62 -20.18
CA THR A 274 -1.06 -10.50 -18.73
C THR A 274 0.30 -10.39 -18.03
N GLY A 275 0.39 -9.55 -16.98
CA GLY A 275 1.58 -9.37 -16.16
C GLY A 275 1.25 -8.76 -14.80
N LEU A 276 2.30 -8.42 -14.03
CA LEU A 276 2.15 -7.61 -12.84
C LEU A 276 1.93 -6.17 -13.23
N TRP A 277 0.98 -5.54 -12.55
CA TRP A 277 0.85 -4.11 -12.62
C TRP A 277 1.93 -3.48 -11.76
N ASP A 278 2.89 -2.82 -12.40
CA ASP A 278 4.00 -2.14 -11.74
C ASP A 278 4.24 -0.79 -12.42
N LEU A 279 3.80 0.29 -11.78
CA LEU A 279 4.00 1.66 -12.25
C LEU A 279 5.49 2.06 -12.30
N LEU A 280 6.39 1.34 -11.63
CA LEU A 280 7.83 1.57 -11.75
C LEU A 280 8.40 0.93 -13.03
N ALA A 281 7.73 -0.09 -13.57
CA ALA A 281 8.16 -0.83 -14.75
C ALA A 281 7.40 -0.41 -16.02
N GLU A 282 6.21 0.21 -15.89
CA GLU A 282 5.49 0.72 -17.04
C GLU A 282 6.27 1.90 -17.66
N PRO A 283 6.62 1.85 -18.96
CA PRO A 283 7.05 3.04 -19.67
C PRO A 283 5.85 3.99 -19.67
N VAL A 284 5.95 5.09 -18.91
CA VAL A 284 4.92 6.12 -18.72
C VAL A 284 4.07 6.26 -19.98
N ARG A 285 2.83 5.76 -19.94
CA ARG A 285 1.90 5.85 -21.06
C ARG A 285 1.48 7.31 -21.24
N GLY A 286 1.86 7.90 -22.38
CA GLY A 286 1.11 9.00 -23.01
C GLY A 286 1.53 10.42 -22.65
N ALA A 287 2.65 10.87 -23.21
CA ALA A 287 2.68 12.20 -23.84
C ALA A 287 2.43 11.98 -25.33
N ALA A 288 1.16 12.02 -25.73
CA ALA A 288 0.72 12.08 -27.12
C ALA A 288 -0.37 13.15 -27.22
#